data_AF-A0A496X2C2-F1
#
_entry.id   AF-A0A496X2C2-F1
#
_cell.length_a   1.000
_cell.length_b   1.000
_cell.length_c   1.000
_cell.angle_alpha   90.00
_cell.angle_beta   90.00
_cell.angle_gamma   90.00
#
_symmetry.space_group_name_H-M   'P 1'
#
loop_
_entity.id
_entity.type
_entity.pdbx_description
1 polymer ?
#
loop_
_entity_poly.entity_id
_entity_poly.type
_entity_poly.pdbx_seq_one_letter_code
_entity_poly.pdbx_strand_id
1 'polypeptide(L)'
;MYMGGLAAAVKTVDGDAPELVVTNTRNPSQPEMSSINKFIGMEFNTRYVNPNWIKGMQKEGYAGARSMVEFVEYMWGWDATVSEIIDDNMWQQSFAVYVQDKHELGMEAFFDDHSPYAFQDMSVRMLETIRKEYWHADQVTLNELLSAYIESVKKHGINCTEVSCGNPRLMEYVLLEGEKSGLSGVDLSEFRRAVETAIQASIETLARSAEEFATNNDGRIAELYETAATLEGFAMEPIEQPQAFPPQTDPFAPKNNTFAYIFQGLVVVLLLFWWYRRRMSHAPEG
;
A
#
# COMPACT_ATOMS: atom_id res chain seq x y z
N MET A 1 7.41 0.44 9.15
CA MET A 1 8.62 0.27 8.31
C MET A 1 9.42 -1.00 8.59
N TYR A 2 9.37 -1.64 9.76
CA TYR A 2 10.21 -2.82 10.04
C TYR A 2 10.02 -3.99 9.05
N MET A 3 8.78 -4.41 8.77
CA MET A 3 8.52 -5.56 7.90
C MET A 3 8.84 -5.28 6.43
N GLY A 4 8.42 -4.12 5.90
CA GLY A 4 8.71 -3.74 4.52
C GLY A 4 10.20 -3.55 4.23
N GLY A 5 10.95 -2.91 5.14
CA GLY A 5 12.40 -2.76 4.98
C GLY A 5 13.15 -4.09 5.00
N LEU A 6 12.72 -5.05 5.85
CA LEU A 6 13.27 -6.40 5.85
C LEU A 6 12.95 -7.14 4.56
N ALA A 7 11.71 -7.04 4.07
CA ALA A 7 11.29 -7.65 2.81
C ALA A 7 12.09 -7.11 1.62
N ALA A 8 12.29 -5.78 1.56
CA ALA A 8 13.13 -5.15 0.55
C ALA A 8 14.58 -5.65 0.62
N ALA A 9 15.16 -5.75 1.81
CA ALA A 9 16.51 -6.29 1.99
C ALA A 9 16.62 -7.75 1.53
N VAL A 10 15.66 -8.61 1.90
CA VAL A 10 15.63 -10.00 1.42
C VAL A 10 15.52 -10.04 -0.10
N LYS A 11 14.62 -9.25 -0.71
CA LYS A 11 14.47 -9.16 -2.17
C LYS A 11 15.76 -8.74 -2.87
N THR A 12 16.57 -7.85 -2.29
CA THR A 12 17.86 -7.46 -2.88
C THR A 12 18.88 -8.60 -2.92
N VAL A 13 18.76 -9.59 -2.05
CA VAL A 13 19.67 -10.75 -1.98
C VAL A 13 19.13 -11.93 -2.77
N ASP A 14 17.85 -12.26 -2.57
CA ASP A 14 17.22 -13.49 -3.09
C ASP A 14 16.50 -13.28 -4.43
N GLY A 15 16.32 -12.02 -4.87
CA GLY A 15 15.61 -11.64 -6.10
C GLY A 15 14.10 -11.46 -5.93
N ASP A 16 13.48 -12.21 -5.01
CA ASP A 16 12.04 -12.16 -4.72
C ASP A 16 11.76 -11.72 -3.28
N ALA A 17 10.64 -11.03 -3.07
CA ALA A 17 10.18 -10.69 -1.73
C ALA A 17 9.71 -11.97 -0.98
N PRO A 18 10.00 -12.09 0.33
CA PRO A 18 9.53 -13.23 1.12
C PRO A 18 8.00 -13.16 1.33
N GLU A 19 7.39 -14.31 1.63
CA GLU A 19 6.00 -14.31 2.08
C GLU A 19 5.89 -13.57 3.43
N LEU A 20 5.01 -12.57 3.48
CA LEU A 20 4.78 -11.76 4.66
C LEU A 20 3.44 -12.11 5.31
N VAL A 21 3.50 -12.40 6.61
CA VAL A 21 2.34 -12.78 7.43
C VAL A 21 2.28 -11.98 8.71
N VAL A 22 1.06 -11.72 9.19
CA VAL A 22 0.77 -11.04 10.44
C VAL A 22 0.01 -11.99 11.35
N THR A 23 0.46 -12.14 12.59
CA THR A 23 -0.33 -12.79 13.65
C THR A 23 -1.51 -11.89 14.02
N ASN A 24 -2.69 -12.19 13.48
CA ASN A 24 -3.91 -11.44 13.74
C ASN A 24 -4.61 -11.97 14.99
N THR A 25 -4.49 -11.22 16.09
CA THR A 25 -5.10 -11.56 17.39
C THR A 25 -6.29 -10.67 17.74
N ARG A 26 -6.83 -9.91 16.77
CA ARG A 26 -7.95 -8.99 17.01
C ARG A 26 -9.23 -9.67 17.47
N ASN A 27 -9.42 -10.94 17.10
CA ASN A 27 -10.37 -11.83 17.75
C ASN A 27 -9.61 -12.78 18.68
N PRO A 28 -9.57 -12.53 20.00
CA PRO A 28 -8.85 -13.38 20.94
C PRO A 28 -9.34 -14.84 20.97
N SER A 29 -10.58 -15.08 20.55
CA SER A 29 -11.15 -16.44 20.46
C SER A 29 -10.75 -17.21 19.20
N GLN A 30 -10.22 -16.51 18.19
CA GLN A 30 -9.83 -17.09 16.89
C GLN A 30 -8.58 -16.36 16.35
N PRO A 31 -7.40 -16.55 16.96
CA PRO A 31 -6.16 -16.02 16.41
C PRO A 31 -5.84 -16.71 15.08
N GLU A 32 -5.42 -15.94 14.07
CA GLU A 32 -5.06 -16.48 12.75
C GLU A 32 -3.76 -15.85 12.23
N MET A 33 -3.02 -16.61 11.40
CA MET A 33 -1.94 -16.05 10.58
C MET A 33 -2.58 -15.53 9.29
N SER A 34 -2.55 -14.21 9.08
CA SER A 34 -3.06 -13.58 7.86
C SER A 34 -1.92 -13.19 6.95
N SER A 35 -2.04 -13.43 5.65
CA SER A 35 -1.14 -12.81 4.68
C SER A 35 -1.23 -11.28 4.77
N ILE A 36 -0.11 -10.60 4.52
CA ILE A 36 -0.05 -9.15 4.61
C ILE A 36 -1.05 -8.47 3.66
N ASN A 37 -1.24 -9.03 2.45
CA ASN A 37 -2.19 -8.52 1.45
C ASN A 37 -3.63 -8.58 1.97
N LYS A 38 -4.04 -9.71 2.59
CA LYS A 38 -5.36 -9.85 3.20
C LYS A 38 -5.55 -8.83 4.32
N PHE A 39 -4.53 -8.65 5.15
CA PHE A 39 -4.60 -7.75 6.31
C PHE A 39 -4.70 -6.28 5.89
N ILE A 40 -3.84 -5.83 4.97
CA ILE A 40 -3.84 -4.45 4.46
C ILE A 40 -5.12 -4.16 3.69
N GLY A 41 -5.57 -5.08 2.83
CA GLY A 41 -6.84 -4.93 2.12
C GLY A 41 -8.03 -4.81 3.09
N MET A 42 -8.03 -5.55 4.20
CA MET A 42 -9.05 -5.43 5.24
C MET A 42 -8.99 -4.05 5.93
N GLU A 43 -7.82 -3.60 6.38
CA GLU A 43 -7.66 -2.28 7.01
C GLU A 43 -8.09 -1.15 6.09
N PHE A 44 -7.68 -1.21 4.82
CA PHE A 44 -8.02 -0.24 3.78
C PHE A 44 -9.54 -0.08 3.63
N ASN A 45 -10.24 -1.20 3.42
CA ASN A 45 -11.69 -1.17 3.21
C ASN A 45 -12.49 -0.85 4.47
N THR A 46 -12.01 -1.28 5.65
CA THR A 46 -12.76 -1.10 6.90
C THR A 46 -12.54 0.26 7.55
N ARG A 47 -11.42 0.95 7.25
CA ARG A 47 -11.08 2.25 7.82
C ARG A 47 -10.91 3.30 6.74
N TYR A 48 -9.87 3.20 5.92
CA TYR A 48 -9.36 4.34 5.17
C TYR A 48 -10.25 4.79 4.01
N VAL A 49 -11.01 3.91 3.37
CA VAL A 49 -12.02 4.30 2.37
C VAL A 49 -13.45 4.18 2.87
N ASN A 50 -13.62 3.90 4.17
CA ASN A 50 -14.92 3.70 4.80
C ASN A 50 -15.55 5.05 5.23
N PRO A 51 -16.74 5.41 4.72
CA PRO A 51 -17.38 6.69 5.07
C PRO A 51 -17.66 6.85 6.56
N ASN A 52 -17.87 5.76 7.31
CA ASN A 52 -18.10 5.84 8.75
C ASN A 52 -16.84 6.23 9.52
N TRP A 53 -15.68 5.74 9.09
CA TRP A 53 -14.40 6.13 9.70
C TRP A 53 -14.07 7.57 9.33
N ILE A 54 -14.26 7.96 8.07
CA ILE A 54 -14.03 9.33 7.58
C ILE A 54 -14.89 10.33 8.35
N LYS A 55 -16.20 10.07 8.51
CA LYS A 55 -17.09 10.89 9.35
C LYS A 55 -16.64 10.95 10.81
N GLY A 56 -16.04 9.88 11.33
CA GLY A 56 -15.42 9.86 12.65
C GLY A 56 -14.24 10.83 12.72
N MET A 57 -13.33 10.77 11.75
CA MET A 57 -12.18 11.67 11.66
C MET A 57 -12.60 13.13 11.44
N GLN A 58 -13.64 13.40 10.63
CA GLN A 58 -14.13 14.76 10.40
C GLN A 58 -14.56 15.45 11.70
N LYS A 59 -15.10 14.70 12.68
CA LYS A 59 -15.48 15.24 14.00
C LYS A 59 -14.28 15.70 14.84
N GLU A 60 -13.09 15.19 14.55
CA GLU A 60 -11.84 15.52 15.25
C GLU A 60 -11.07 16.68 14.57
N GLY A 61 -11.62 17.28 13.51
CA GLY A 61 -11.04 18.45 12.84
C GLY A 61 -9.60 18.21 12.36
N TYR A 62 -8.68 19.09 12.75
CA TYR A 62 -7.26 19.03 12.37
C TYR A 62 -6.61 17.68 12.70
N ALA A 63 -6.89 17.10 13.88
CA ALA A 63 -6.32 15.82 14.29
C ALA A 63 -6.83 14.68 13.39
N GLY A 64 -8.11 14.72 13.02
CA GLY A 64 -8.69 13.77 12.08
C GLY A 64 -8.11 13.89 10.68
N ALA A 65 -7.93 15.11 10.18
CA ALA A 65 -7.26 15.35 8.91
C ALA A 65 -5.82 14.79 8.91
N ARG A 66 -5.08 14.98 10.02
CA ARG A 66 -3.75 14.40 10.15
C ARG A 66 -3.75 12.87 10.12
N SER A 67 -4.72 12.22 10.76
CA SER A 67 -4.85 10.75 10.66
C SER A 67 -5.15 10.25 9.24
N MET A 68 -5.82 11.07 8.40
CA MET A 68 -6.02 10.74 6.98
C MET A 68 -4.70 10.81 6.20
N VAL A 69 -3.85 11.81 6.48
CA VAL A 69 -2.50 11.94 5.91
C VAL A 69 -1.64 10.73 6.28
N GLU A 70 -1.62 10.35 7.55
CA GLU A 70 -0.80 9.23 8.05
C GLU A 70 -1.07 7.92 7.31
N PHE A 71 -2.33 7.66 6.96
CA PHE A 71 -2.66 6.49 6.15
C PHE A 71 -2.03 6.55 4.75
N VAL A 72 -2.13 7.68 4.03
CA VAL A 72 -1.54 7.83 2.69
C VAL A 72 -0.02 7.66 2.75
N GLU A 73 0.60 8.21 3.79
CA GLU A 73 2.02 8.02 4.08
C GLU A 73 2.39 6.55 4.30
N TYR A 74 1.58 5.81 5.07
CA TYR A 74 1.81 4.37 5.31
C TYR A 74 1.57 3.53 4.06
N MET A 75 0.58 3.90 3.23
CA MET A 75 0.30 3.22 1.97
C MET A 75 1.48 3.37 1.01
N TRP A 76 2.01 4.59 0.85
CA TRP A 76 3.25 4.81 0.10
C TRP A 76 4.43 4.03 0.67
N GLY A 77 4.58 3.98 1.99
CA GLY A 77 5.68 3.25 2.62
C GLY A 77 5.65 1.74 2.32
N TRP A 78 4.46 1.16 2.21
CA TRP A 78 4.31 -0.23 1.76
C TRP A 78 4.64 -0.38 0.28
N ASP A 79 4.11 0.50 -0.57
CA ASP A 79 4.35 0.48 -2.01
C ASP A 79 5.85 0.61 -2.36
N ALA A 80 6.54 1.53 -1.68
CA ALA A 80 7.97 1.77 -1.88
C ALA A 80 8.88 0.64 -1.37
N THR A 81 8.37 -0.27 -0.52
CA THR A 81 9.20 -1.35 0.06
C THR A 81 8.80 -2.73 -0.41
N VAL A 82 7.52 -2.96 -0.69
CA VAL A 82 6.94 -4.21 -1.17
C VAL A 82 5.80 -3.85 -2.13
N SER A 83 6.18 -3.45 -3.35
CA SER A 83 5.26 -2.90 -4.36
C SER A 83 4.17 -3.89 -4.80
N GLU A 84 4.32 -5.18 -4.51
CA GLU A 84 3.32 -6.21 -4.83
C GLU A 84 2.09 -6.17 -3.89
N ILE A 85 2.14 -5.39 -2.81
CA ILE A 85 1.09 -5.31 -1.79
C ILE A 85 0.05 -4.24 -2.12
N ILE A 86 0.50 -3.08 -2.61
CA ILE A 86 -0.35 -1.92 -2.89
C ILE A 86 -0.62 -1.88 -4.38
N ASP A 87 -1.88 -2.03 -4.78
CA ASP A 87 -2.25 -1.98 -6.19
C ASP A 87 -2.73 -0.58 -6.63
N ASP A 88 -2.73 -0.34 -7.95
CA ASP A 88 -3.22 0.89 -8.56
C ASP A 88 -4.65 1.24 -8.12
N ASN A 89 -5.47 0.21 -7.83
CA ASN A 89 -6.86 0.40 -7.42
C ASN A 89 -6.99 0.92 -5.97
N MET A 90 -6.04 0.61 -5.08
CA MET A 90 -5.96 1.23 -3.75
C MET A 90 -5.66 2.73 -3.84
N TRP A 91 -4.75 3.13 -4.73
CA TRP A 91 -4.50 4.55 -5.02
C TRP A 91 -5.71 5.22 -5.66
N GLN A 92 -6.30 4.61 -6.69
CA GLN A 92 -7.49 5.14 -7.36
C GLN A 92 -8.67 5.33 -6.39
N GLN A 93 -8.90 4.38 -5.48
CA GLN A 93 -9.95 4.51 -4.47
C GLN A 93 -9.64 5.62 -3.46
N SER A 94 -8.37 5.79 -3.09
CA SER A 94 -7.96 6.89 -2.21
C SER A 94 -8.19 8.24 -2.88
N PHE A 95 -7.79 8.39 -4.15
CA PHE A 95 -8.10 9.57 -4.96
C PHE A 95 -9.61 9.83 -5.05
N ALA A 96 -10.40 8.82 -5.41
CA ALA A 96 -11.85 8.98 -5.53
C ALA A 96 -12.49 9.42 -4.21
N VAL A 97 -12.04 8.88 -3.08
CA VAL A 97 -12.62 9.21 -1.76
C VAL A 97 -12.20 10.59 -1.27
N TYR A 98 -10.90 10.92 -1.34
CA TYR A 98 -10.35 12.12 -0.67
C TYR A 98 -10.24 13.35 -1.58
N VAL A 99 -10.14 13.15 -2.90
CA VAL A 99 -10.03 14.23 -3.89
C VAL A 99 -11.35 14.43 -4.63
N GLN A 100 -11.96 13.35 -5.14
CA GLN A 100 -13.27 13.45 -5.83
C GLN A 100 -14.47 13.47 -4.88
N ASP A 101 -14.25 13.33 -3.57
CA ASP A 101 -15.31 13.23 -2.55
C ASP A 101 -16.41 12.21 -2.93
N LYS A 102 -16.01 11.00 -3.32
CA LYS A 102 -16.91 9.91 -3.77
C LYS A 102 -18.10 9.63 -2.82
N HIS A 103 -17.95 9.93 -1.54
CA HIS A 103 -18.98 9.70 -0.53
C HIS A 103 -19.83 10.93 -0.20
N GLU A 104 -19.59 12.05 -0.89
CA GLU A 104 -20.30 13.33 -0.73
C GLU A 104 -20.27 13.82 0.73
N LEU A 105 -19.09 13.77 1.35
CA LEU A 105 -18.87 14.13 2.76
C LEU A 105 -18.39 15.56 2.95
N GLY A 106 -18.26 16.34 1.87
CA GLY A 106 -17.76 17.71 1.90
C GLY A 106 -16.26 17.75 2.19
N MET A 107 -15.47 16.88 1.54
CA MET A 107 -14.04 16.74 1.84
C MET A 107 -13.25 18.03 1.59
N GLU A 108 -13.56 18.76 0.51
CA GLU A 108 -12.93 20.07 0.21
C GLU A 108 -13.17 21.06 1.35
N ALA A 109 -14.43 21.28 1.73
CA ALA A 109 -14.78 22.19 2.82
C ALA A 109 -14.16 21.75 4.16
N PHE A 110 -14.16 20.45 4.45
CA PHE A 110 -13.54 19.91 5.66
C PHE A 110 -12.05 20.25 5.73
N PHE A 111 -11.29 19.97 4.67
CA PHE A 111 -9.86 20.26 4.65
C PHE A 111 -9.59 21.76 4.65
N ASP A 112 -10.34 22.56 3.89
CA ASP A 112 -10.20 24.02 3.88
C ASP A 112 -10.37 24.63 5.27
N ASP A 113 -11.38 24.17 6.03
CA ASP A 113 -11.70 24.71 7.35
C ASP A 113 -10.73 24.24 8.44
N HIS A 114 -10.24 23.00 8.34
CA HIS A 114 -9.51 22.36 9.44
C HIS A 114 -8.02 22.16 9.18
N SER A 115 -7.62 21.83 7.95
CA SER A 115 -6.23 21.55 7.60
C SER A 115 -6.01 21.47 6.08
N PRO A 116 -5.89 22.61 5.36
CA PRO A 116 -5.68 22.60 3.91
C PRO A 116 -4.33 21.96 3.54
N TYR A 117 -3.34 22.06 4.42
CA TYR A 117 -2.04 21.44 4.26
C TYR A 117 -2.06 19.91 4.36
N ALA A 118 -3.04 19.34 5.05
CA ALA A 118 -3.23 17.88 5.06
C ALA A 118 -3.72 17.38 3.70
N PHE A 119 -4.65 18.11 3.07
CA PHE A 119 -5.05 17.82 1.70
C PHE A 119 -3.86 17.91 0.75
N GLN A 120 -3.04 18.96 0.87
CA GLN A 120 -1.82 19.11 0.06
C GLN A 120 -0.85 17.95 0.24
N ASP A 121 -0.58 17.50 1.47
CA ASP A 121 0.29 16.34 1.74
C ASP A 121 -0.25 15.07 1.07
N MET A 122 -1.57 14.82 1.17
CA MET A 122 -2.18 13.66 0.54
C MET A 122 -2.11 13.74 -0.99
N SER A 123 -2.48 14.88 -1.58
CA SER A 123 -2.50 15.05 -3.03
C SER A 123 -1.10 15.04 -3.63
N VAL A 124 -0.13 15.68 -2.98
CA VAL A 124 1.26 15.73 -3.47
C VAL A 124 1.93 14.36 -3.32
N ARG A 125 1.60 13.59 -2.28
CA ARG A 125 2.08 12.21 -2.15
C ARG A 125 1.49 11.30 -3.22
N MET A 126 0.21 11.44 -3.57
CA MET A 126 -0.39 10.73 -4.70
C MET A 126 0.27 11.12 -6.04
N LEU A 127 0.61 12.39 -6.26
CA LEU A 127 1.37 12.81 -7.44
C LEU A 127 2.77 12.19 -7.49
N GLU A 128 3.43 12.07 -6.33
CA GLU A 128 4.74 11.41 -6.24
C GLU A 128 4.67 9.92 -6.61
N THR A 129 3.59 9.22 -6.25
CA THR A 129 3.43 7.81 -6.61
C THR A 129 3.23 7.63 -8.10
N ILE A 130 2.54 8.57 -8.76
CA ILE A 130 2.46 8.60 -10.24
C ILE A 130 3.84 8.89 -10.84
N ARG A 131 4.54 9.92 -10.36
CA ARG A 131 5.86 10.31 -10.88
C ARG A 131 6.90 9.18 -10.78
N LYS A 132 6.82 8.38 -9.72
CA LYS A 132 7.70 7.23 -9.48
C LYS A 132 7.17 5.91 -10.04
N GLU A 133 6.09 5.95 -10.82
CA GLU A 133 5.51 4.76 -11.49
C GLU A 133 5.01 3.68 -10.52
N TYR A 134 4.76 4.05 -9.26
CA TYR A 134 4.08 3.17 -8.29
C TYR A 134 2.57 3.11 -8.54
N TRP A 135 2.00 4.21 -9.05
CA TRP A 135 0.60 4.29 -9.42
C TRP A 135 0.42 4.70 -10.88
N HIS A 136 -0.19 3.83 -11.67
CA HIS A 136 -0.48 4.08 -13.10
C HIS A 136 -1.86 4.71 -13.27
N ALA A 137 -1.99 5.98 -12.87
CA ALA A 137 -3.20 6.77 -13.07
C ALA A 137 -3.45 7.09 -14.56
N ASP A 138 -4.72 7.20 -14.96
CA ASP A 138 -5.05 7.74 -16.28
C ASP A 138 -4.90 9.27 -16.33
N GLN A 139 -4.86 9.82 -17.55
CA GLN A 139 -4.64 11.26 -17.73
C GLN A 139 -5.74 12.11 -17.09
N VAL A 140 -6.98 11.60 -17.02
CA VAL A 140 -8.10 12.32 -16.40
C VAL A 140 -7.84 12.46 -14.91
N THR A 141 -7.49 11.35 -14.24
CA THR A 141 -7.15 11.31 -12.82
C THR A 141 -5.94 12.20 -12.52
N LEU A 142 -4.87 12.13 -13.32
CA LEU A 142 -3.70 13.00 -13.16
C LEU A 142 -4.09 14.49 -13.26
N ASN A 143 -4.89 14.87 -14.25
CA ASN A 143 -5.30 16.26 -14.46
C ASN A 143 -6.15 16.80 -13.32
N GLU A 144 -7.10 16.00 -12.82
CA GLU A 144 -7.93 16.36 -11.67
C GLU A 144 -7.08 16.50 -10.40
N LEU A 145 -6.16 15.58 -10.16
CA LEU A 145 -5.27 15.62 -9.00
C LEU A 145 -4.32 16.82 -9.03
N LEU A 146 -3.73 17.12 -10.20
CA LEU A 146 -2.90 18.32 -10.40
C LEU A 146 -3.69 19.59 -10.13
N SER A 147 -4.90 19.70 -10.70
CA SER A 147 -5.76 20.87 -10.54
C SER A 147 -6.12 21.09 -9.07
N ALA A 148 -6.51 20.03 -8.37
CA ALA A 148 -6.90 20.11 -6.97
C ALA A 148 -5.72 20.52 -6.08
N TYR A 149 -4.52 19.94 -6.29
CA TYR A 149 -3.32 20.33 -5.55
C TYR A 149 -2.93 21.79 -5.82
N ILE A 150 -2.88 22.21 -7.09
CA ILE A 150 -2.46 23.56 -7.46
C ILE A 150 -3.44 24.61 -6.95
N GLU A 151 -4.75 24.38 -7.05
CA GLU A 151 -5.75 25.31 -6.52
C GLU A 151 -5.69 25.41 -4.99
N SER A 152 -5.40 24.30 -4.29
CA SER A 152 -5.14 24.35 -2.83
C SER A 152 -3.93 25.22 -2.49
N VAL A 153 -2.83 25.09 -3.23
CA VAL A 153 -1.62 25.91 -3.02
C VAL A 153 -1.88 27.38 -3.32
N LYS A 154 -2.64 27.69 -4.37
CA LYS A 154 -3.07 29.04 -4.69
C LYS A 154 -3.94 29.66 -3.59
N LYS A 155 -4.86 28.88 -3.01
CA LYS A 155 -5.79 29.36 -1.98
C LYS A 155 -5.13 29.53 -0.60
N HIS A 156 -4.23 28.61 -0.22
CA HIS A 156 -3.74 28.49 1.16
C HIS A 156 -2.23 28.66 1.32
N GLY A 157 -1.50 28.87 0.22
CA GLY A 157 -0.05 28.77 0.17
C GLY A 157 0.42 27.30 0.19
N ILE A 158 1.72 27.10 -0.02
CA ILE A 158 2.33 25.76 -0.01
C ILE A 158 2.68 25.31 1.43
N ASN A 159 2.40 24.06 1.75
CA ASN A 159 2.63 23.48 3.08
C ASN A 159 4.10 23.25 3.47
N CYS A 160 5.01 23.20 2.49
CA CYS A 160 6.43 22.92 2.65
C CYS A 160 6.79 21.78 3.61
N THR A 161 6.49 20.55 3.19
CA THR A 161 6.95 19.30 3.81
C THR A 161 8.11 18.69 3.01
N GLU A 162 8.62 17.55 3.46
CA GLU A 162 9.62 16.77 2.73
C GLU A 162 9.15 16.33 1.34
N VAL A 163 7.83 16.19 1.14
CA VAL A 163 7.24 15.73 -0.13
C VAL A 163 6.98 16.89 -1.07
N SER A 164 6.71 18.10 -0.57
CA SER A 164 6.46 19.27 -1.40
C SER A 164 7.75 20.08 -1.62
N CYS A 165 8.00 21.07 -0.77
CA CYS A 165 9.19 21.93 -0.86
C CYS A 165 10.52 21.15 -0.72
N GLY A 166 10.52 20.04 0.02
CA GLY A 166 11.67 19.15 0.14
C GLY A 166 11.93 18.24 -1.06
N ASN A 167 11.03 18.23 -2.06
CA ASN A 167 11.15 17.40 -3.25
C ASN A 167 11.05 18.26 -4.53
N PRO A 168 12.12 18.97 -4.89
CA PRO A 168 12.09 19.87 -6.04
C PRO A 168 11.85 19.14 -7.37
N ARG A 169 12.24 17.86 -7.48
CA ARG A 169 11.94 17.02 -8.65
C ARG A 169 10.45 16.79 -8.84
N LEU A 170 9.71 16.64 -7.74
CA LEU A 170 8.25 16.53 -7.80
C LEU A 170 7.61 17.87 -8.14
N MET A 171 8.10 18.98 -7.59
CA MET A 171 7.58 20.30 -7.95
C MET A 171 7.81 20.62 -9.43
N GLU A 172 8.97 20.24 -9.99
CA GLU A 172 9.24 20.33 -11.42
C GLU A 172 8.27 19.45 -12.23
N TYR A 173 8.05 18.21 -11.79
CA TYR A 173 7.08 17.32 -12.43
C TYR A 173 5.66 17.90 -12.45
N VAL A 174 5.19 18.49 -11.36
CA VAL A 174 3.88 19.15 -11.29
C VAL A 174 3.75 20.27 -12.33
N LEU A 175 4.80 21.09 -12.50
CA LEU A 175 4.82 22.14 -13.51
C LEU A 175 4.79 21.56 -14.93
N LEU A 176 5.65 20.58 -15.23
CA LEU A 176 5.74 19.98 -16.55
C LEU A 176 4.46 19.26 -16.96
N GLU A 177 3.85 18.48 -16.06
CA GLU A 177 2.59 17.81 -16.35
C GLU A 177 1.41 18.79 -16.42
N GLY A 178 1.42 19.84 -15.61
CA GLY A 178 0.45 20.93 -15.71
C GLY A 178 0.51 21.63 -17.08
N GLU A 179 1.72 21.93 -17.56
CA GLU A 179 1.94 22.55 -18.88
C GLU A 179 1.49 21.63 -20.03
N LYS A 180 1.88 20.35 -19.99
CA LYS A 180 1.48 19.34 -20.99
C LYS A 180 -0.04 19.16 -21.07
N SER A 181 -0.70 19.16 -19.92
CA SER A 181 -2.13 18.89 -19.81
C SER A 181 -2.99 20.09 -20.22
N GLY A 182 -2.41 21.29 -20.34
CA GLY A 182 -3.14 22.50 -20.71
C GLY A 182 -4.30 22.80 -19.76
N LEU A 183 -4.08 22.59 -18.45
CA LEU A 183 -5.11 22.71 -17.41
C LEU A 183 -5.81 24.07 -17.51
N SER A 184 -7.05 24.07 -18.00
CA SER A 184 -7.82 25.29 -18.23
C SER A 184 -8.25 25.89 -16.88
N GLY A 185 -7.85 27.14 -16.62
CA GLY A 185 -8.22 27.86 -15.39
C GLY A 185 -7.24 27.70 -14.22
N VAL A 186 -6.16 26.93 -14.39
CA VAL A 186 -5.10 26.77 -13.39
C VAL A 186 -3.92 27.70 -13.71
N ASP A 187 -3.51 28.55 -12.76
CA ASP A 187 -2.38 29.46 -12.95
C ASP A 187 -1.07 28.82 -12.45
N LEU A 188 -0.35 28.18 -13.37
CA LEU A 188 0.96 27.57 -13.08
C LEU A 188 2.03 28.60 -12.72
N SER A 189 1.88 29.86 -13.14
CA SER A 189 2.84 30.92 -12.80
C SER A 189 2.71 31.33 -11.34
N GLU A 190 1.48 31.34 -10.81
CA GLU A 190 1.22 31.57 -9.39
C GLU A 190 1.71 30.40 -8.54
N PHE A 191 1.46 29.15 -8.95
CA PHE A 191 2.00 27.97 -8.28
C PHE A 191 3.54 28.00 -8.21
N ARG A 192 4.20 28.21 -9.35
CA ARG A 192 5.66 28.37 -9.43
C ARG A 192 6.15 29.43 -8.46
N ARG A 193 5.53 30.61 -8.48
CA ARG A 193 5.91 31.71 -7.59
C ARG A 193 5.75 31.33 -6.12
N ALA A 194 4.66 30.67 -5.74
CA ALA A 194 4.43 30.24 -4.36
C ALA A 194 5.52 29.27 -3.89
N VAL A 195 5.87 28.29 -4.71
CA VAL A 195 6.92 27.30 -4.43
C VAL A 195 8.31 27.95 -4.37
N GLU A 196 8.70 28.70 -5.40
CA GLU A 196 10.02 29.34 -5.49
C GLU A 196 10.25 30.38 -4.39
N THR A 197 9.19 31.10 -3.99
CA THR A 197 9.25 32.02 -2.85
C THR A 197 9.51 31.27 -1.55
N ALA A 198 8.86 30.12 -1.36
CA ALA A 198 8.99 29.34 -0.14
C ALA A 198 10.35 28.66 -0.01
N ILE A 199 10.90 28.12 -1.12
CA ILE A 199 12.22 27.46 -1.14
C ILE A 199 13.40 28.42 -1.38
N GLN A 200 13.11 29.69 -1.71
CA GLN A 200 14.09 30.74 -2.01
C GLN A 200 15.07 30.39 -3.15
N ALA A 201 14.62 29.59 -4.12
CA ALA A 201 15.41 29.14 -5.26
C ALA A 201 14.49 28.73 -6.42
N SER A 202 15.04 28.63 -7.63
CA SER A 202 14.33 28.06 -8.79
C SER A 202 14.11 26.57 -8.59
N ILE A 203 12.91 26.11 -8.95
CA ILE A 203 12.53 24.69 -8.90
C ILE A 203 13.46 23.85 -9.77
N GLU A 204 13.68 24.25 -11.02
CA GLU A 204 14.52 23.52 -11.98
C GLU A 204 15.97 23.41 -11.52
N THR A 205 16.49 24.47 -10.88
CA THR A 205 17.86 24.48 -10.35
C THR A 205 18.01 23.45 -9.23
N LEU A 206 17.07 23.44 -8.29
CA LEU A 206 17.08 22.47 -7.19
C LEU A 206 16.76 21.05 -7.67
N ALA A 207 15.87 20.88 -8.64
CA ALA A 207 15.53 19.58 -9.20
C ALA A 207 16.74 18.94 -9.89
N ARG A 208 17.49 19.72 -10.68
CA ARG A 208 18.75 19.27 -11.28
C ARG A 208 19.80 18.90 -10.24
N SER A 209 19.97 19.73 -9.21
CA SER A 209 20.91 19.42 -8.13
C SER A 209 20.53 18.14 -7.38
N ALA A 210 19.23 17.91 -7.16
CA ALA A 210 18.72 16.68 -6.55
C ALA A 210 18.95 15.45 -7.45
N GLU A 211 18.82 15.59 -8.77
CA GLU A 211 19.13 14.53 -9.74
C GLU A 211 20.62 14.17 -9.74
N GLU A 212 21.49 15.17 -9.77
CA GLU A 212 22.94 14.99 -9.70
C GLU A 212 23.33 14.30 -8.39
N PHE A 213 22.74 14.71 -7.26
CA PHE A 213 22.97 14.07 -5.96
C PHE A 213 22.54 12.60 -5.94
N ALA A 214 21.35 12.29 -6.48
CA ALA A 214 20.87 10.91 -6.57
C ALA A 214 21.81 10.04 -7.42
N THR A 215 22.15 10.51 -8.61
CA THR A 215 23.05 9.81 -9.54
C THR A 215 24.42 9.53 -8.92
N ASN A 216 24.99 10.51 -8.22
CA ASN A 216 26.28 10.37 -7.55
C ASN A 216 26.22 9.35 -6.38
N ASN A 217 25.10 9.30 -5.66
CA ASN A 217 24.94 8.33 -4.57
C ASN A 217 24.74 6.90 -5.09
N ASP A 218 23.95 6.72 -6.14
CA ASP A 218 23.73 5.41 -6.75
C ASP A 218 25.03 4.84 -7.33
N GLY A 219 25.84 5.69 -7.98
CA GLY A 219 27.17 5.32 -8.46
C GLY A 219 28.10 4.87 -7.33
N ARG A 220 28.08 5.56 -6.18
CA ARG A 220 28.86 5.17 -4.99
C ARG A 220 28.41 3.83 -4.40
N ILE A 221 27.12 3.53 -4.42
CA ILE A 221 26.59 2.24 -3.95
C ILE A 221 27.08 1.11 -4.86
N ALA A 222 27.02 1.29 -6.18
CA ALA A 222 27.53 0.29 -7.13
C ALA A 222 29.03 -0.01 -6.92
N GLU A 223 29.85 1.02 -6.72
CA GLU A 223 31.28 0.88 -6.41
C GLU A 223 31.53 0.10 -5.11
N LEU A 224 30.72 0.36 -4.06
CA LEU A 224 30.80 -0.39 -2.80
C LEU A 224 30.46 -1.87 -2.98
N TYR A 225 29.46 -2.21 -3.80
CA TYR A 225 29.12 -3.60 -4.10
C TYR A 225 30.23 -4.32 -4.89
N GLU A 226 30.82 -3.67 -5.89
CA GLU A 226 31.94 -4.22 -6.67
C GLU A 226 33.17 -4.45 -5.77
N THR A 227 33.45 -3.51 -4.86
CA THR A 227 34.51 -3.65 -3.86
C THR A 227 34.21 -4.78 -2.88
N ALA A 228 32.99 -4.86 -2.36
CA ALA A 228 32.59 -5.92 -1.42
C ALA A 228 32.65 -7.32 -2.05
N ALA A 229 32.28 -7.45 -3.33
CA ALA A 229 32.33 -8.70 -4.07
C ALA A 229 33.77 -9.22 -4.31
N THR A 230 34.78 -8.34 -4.24
CA THR A 230 36.19 -8.69 -4.43
C THR A 230 36.97 -8.86 -3.12
N LEU A 231 36.35 -8.55 -1.97
CA LEU A 231 36.95 -8.71 -0.65
C LEU A 231 36.69 -10.12 -0.10
N GLU A 232 37.78 -10.83 0.18
CA GLU A 232 37.76 -12.17 0.78
C GLU A 232 37.06 -12.12 2.15
N GLY A 233 35.99 -12.90 2.33
CA GLY A 233 35.14 -12.91 3.53
C GLY A 233 33.90 -11.99 3.48
N PHE A 234 33.74 -11.17 2.44
CA PHE A 234 32.52 -10.38 2.17
C PHE A 234 31.79 -10.80 0.90
N ALA A 235 32.47 -11.53 0.00
CA ALA A 235 31.83 -12.24 -1.09
C ALA A 235 30.91 -13.34 -0.54
N MET A 236 29.62 -13.29 -0.87
CA MET A 236 28.66 -14.35 -0.54
C MET A 236 29.06 -15.62 -1.28
N GLU A 237 29.61 -16.60 -0.56
CA GLU A 237 29.87 -17.92 -1.12
C GLU A 237 28.55 -18.67 -1.31
N PRO A 238 28.34 -19.32 -2.47
CA PRO A 238 27.17 -20.17 -2.66
C PRO A 238 27.18 -21.27 -1.61
N ILE A 239 26.16 -21.33 -0.76
CA ILE A 239 25.98 -22.48 0.12
C ILE A 239 25.57 -23.65 -0.78
N GLU A 240 26.47 -24.63 -0.96
CA GLU A 240 26.28 -25.75 -1.89
C GLU A 240 25.03 -26.60 -1.61
N GLN A 241 24.43 -26.47 -0.41
CA GLN A 241 23.09 -26.94 -0.11
C GLN A 241 22.44 -25.99 0.90
N PRO A 242 21.24 -25.43 0.62
CA PRO A 242 20.42 -24.87 1.69
C PRO A 242 20.32 -25.93 2.78
N GLN A 243 20.68 -25.59 4.02
CA GLN A 243 20.35 -26.46 5.15
C GLN A 243 18.86 -26.73 5.02
N ALA A 244 18.49 -27.97 4.69
CA ALA A 244 17.10 -28.35 4.63
C ALA A 244 16.51 -28.00 5.99
N PHE A 245 15.65 -26.98 6.03
CA PHE A 245 14.87 -26.73 7.22
C PHE A 245 14.18 -28.05 7.55
N PRO A 246 14.31 -28.56 8.78
CA PRO A 246 13.59 -29.77 9.15
C PRO A 246 12.13 -29.55 8.73
N PRO A 247 11.50 -30.51 8.04
CA PRO A 247 10.17 -30.32 7.48
C PRO A 247 9.29 -29.72 8.57
N GLN A 248 8.75 -28.53 8.32
CA GLN A 248 7.87 -27.89 9.27
C GLN A 248 6.71 -28.86 9.49
N THR A 249 6.68 -29.48 10.68
CA THR A 249 5.53 -30.29 11.06
C THR A 249 4.40 -29.29 11.20
N ASP A 250 3.49 -29.25 10.22
CA ASP A 250 2.24 -28.51 10.34
C ASP A 250 1.59 -28.98 11.67
N PRO A 251 1.55 -28.13 12.71
CA PRO A 251 1.01 -28.53 14.00
C PRO A 251 -0.50 -28.77 13.92
N PHE A 252 -1.12 -28.41 12.80
CA PHE A 252 -2.53 -28.60 12.46
C PHE A 252 -2.76 -29.62 11.36
N ALA A 253 -1.71 -30.31 10.89
CA ALA A 253 -1.89 -31.43 9.96
C ALA A 253 -2.84 -32.43 10.63
N PRO A 254 -3.96 -32.80 9.98
CA PRO A 254 -4.95 -33.67 10.58
C PRO A 254 -4.30 -35.01 10.91
N LYS A 255 -3.99 -35.23 12.20
CA LYS A 255 -3.50 -36.52 12.70
C LYS A 255 -4.60 -37.54 12.43
N ASN A 256 -4.32 -38.47 11.51
CA ASN A 256 -5.09 -39.67 11.18
C ASN A 256 -6.48 -39.74 11.82
N ASN A 257 -7.49 -39.32 11.05
CA ASN A 257 -8.90 -39.36 11.43
C ASN A 257 -9.41 -40.81 11.53
N THR A 258 -8.98 -41.55 12.55
CA THR A 258 -9.56 -42.85 12.94
C THR A 258 -11.06 -42.68 13.23
N PHE A 259 -11.50 -41.50 13.67
CA PHE A 259 -12.92 -41.18 13.90
C PHE A 259 -13.75 -41.02 12.61
N ALA A 260 -13.17 -40.61 11.49
CA ALA A 260 -13.91 -40.47 10.23
C ALA A 260 -14.33 -41.84 9.66
N TYR A 261 -13.48 -42.85 9.81
CA TYR A 261 -13.80 -44.22 9.39
C TYR A 261 -14.87 -44.89 10.27
N ILE A 262 -14.94 -44.55 11.56
CA ILE A 262 -15.97 -45.08 12.46
C ILE A 262 -17.36 -44.55 12.04
N PHE A 263 -17.47 -43.27 11.68
CA PHE A 263 -18.75 -42.70 11.22
C PHE A 263 -19.17 -43.23 9.84
N GLN A 264 -18.23 -43.41 8.91
CA GLN A 264 -18.54 -44.01 7.61
C GLN A 264 -18.96 -45.48 7.72
N GLY A 265 -18.33 -46.26 8.60
CA GLY A 265 -18.70 -47.66 8.84
C GLY A 265 -20.10 -47.81 9.46
N LEU A 266 -20.48 -46.94 10.39
CA LEU A 266 -21.79 -46.99 11.06
C LEU A 266 -22.95 -46.71 10.10
N VAL A 267 -22.77 -45.79 9.14
CA VAL A 267 -23.78 -45.49 8.11
C VAL A 267 -23.99 -46.68 7.17
N VAL A 268 -22.92 -47.36 6.76
CA VAL A 268 -23.02 -48.56 5.89
C VAL A 268 -23.72 -49.71 6.61
N VAL A 269 -23.41 -49.96 7.89
CA VAL A 269 -24.07 -51.01 8.68
C VAL A 269 -25.56 -50.71 8.87
N LEU A 270 -25.93 -49.45 9.14
CA LEU A 270 -27.33 -49.06 9.28
C LEU A 270 -28.10 -49.18 7.96
N LEU A 271 -27.49 -48.85 6.82
CA LEU A 271 -28.09 -49.02 5.49
C LEU A 271 -28.26 -50.50 5.13
N LEU A 272 -27.29 -51.35 5.44
CA LEU A 272 -27.39 -52.81 5.25
C LEU A 272 -28.45 -53.42 6.16
N PHE A 273 -28.55 -52.98 7.41
CA PHE A 273 -29.58 -53.44 8.35
C PHE A 273 -30.98 -52.98 7.91
N TRP A 274 -31.12 -51.74 7.44
CA TRP A 274 -32.37 -51.23 6.88
C TRP A 274 -32.78 -52.00 5.61
N TRP A 275 -31.83 -52.27 4.70
CA TRP A 275 -32.07 -53.06 3.50
C TRP A 275 -32.47 -54.50 3.82
N TYR A 276 -31.79 -55.15 4.76
CA TYR A 276 -32.12 -56.50 5.23
C TYR A 276 -33.53 -56.56 5.84
N ARG A 277 -33.87 -55.60 6.72
CA ARG A 277 -35.20 -55.52 7.34
C ARG A 277 -36.30 -55.30 6.30
N ARG A 278 -36.06 -54.44 5.30
CA ARG A 278 -37.01 -54.16 4.20
C ARG A 278 -37.22 -55.38 3.30
N ARG A 279 -36.20 -56.21 3.11
CA ARG A 279 -36.29 -57.45 2.31
C ARG A 279 -37.06 -58.55 3.05
N MET A 280 -36.90 -58.64 4.37
CA MET A 280 -37.62 -59.61 5.22
C MET A 280 -39.12 -59.28 5.36
N SER A 281 -39.52 -58.00 5.27
CA SER A 281 -40.93 -57.59 5.28
C SER A 281 -41.69 -57.82 3.95
N HIS A 282 -41.04 -58.36 2.93
CA HIS A 282 -41.64 -58.68 1.62
C HIS A 282 -41.43 -60.16 1.22
N ALA A 283 -41.22 -61.05 2.20
CA ALA A 283 -41.35 -62.48 1.95
C ALA A 283 -42.85 -62.79 1.72
N PRO A 284 -43.23 -63.40 0.59
CA PRO A 284 -44.61 -63.80 0.36
C PRO A 284 -44.96 -64.94 1.31
N GLU A 285 -46.07 -64.78 2.05
CA GLU A 285 -46.72 -65.90 2.74
C GLU A 285 -47.13 -66.92 1.67
N GLY A 286 -46.54 -68.12 1.74
CA GLY A 286 -46.99 -69.29 1.01
C GLY A 286 -48.04 -70.06 1.80
#